data_AF-A0A8J7R8N6-F1
#
_entry.id   AF-A0A8J7R8N6-F1
#
_cell.length_a   1.000
_cell.length_b   1.000
_cell.length_c   1.000
_cell.angle_alpha   90.00
_cell.angle_beta   90.00
_cell.angle_gamma   90.00
#
_symmetry.space_group_name_H-M   'P 1'
#
loop_
_entity.id
_entity.type
_entity.pdbx_description
1 polymer ?
#
loop_
_entity_poly.entity_id
_entity_poly.type
_entity_poly.pdbx_seq_one_letter_code
_entity_poly.pdbx_strand_id
1 'polypeptide(L)'
;MTTALTRRGRVAGLVGLVAAASALAAGGRALDAIVIPVAIALAAGYVQVSRVDAPAARHVTPPDGFVGETRDVRLEFGSEAARGGDGDDASPSFLADVGVQVDEGLDGPTTPIRASVGTEPVSYRVTYRRRGERTLGPIELTVTDVFGLFEREMVVDETAAVTVYPPRDPVPTRFRRALHAVDAVDVSREREEFDRLREYTRGDAVRDVHWATTAKRDEIVVKEFAAETARNRVTIAGETDVSGGDEVAGFGTADRGDGEGGDRSPSAVAADELARATGSLALALLDDGVPVDVRLPGGRVSASPGGRGRREVLELAARTGPGEVTDDDADVTVVADTSGARFRTGDRAVSLADLRREASEERAPSGGSGRSRAGEAADRREVTPP
;
A
#
# COMPACT_ATOMS: atom_id res chain seq x y z
N MET A 1 -0.77 -7.30 -32.78
CA MET A 1 0.61 -7.04 -33.22
C MET A 1 0.57 -6.41 -34.59
N THR A 2 0.92 -5.13 -34.68
CA THR A 2 0.92 -4.37 -35.94
C THR A 2 2.31 -3.78 -36.13
N THR A 3 2.93 -4.07 -37.28
CA THR A 3 4.20 -3.44 -37.67
C THR A 3 3.88 -2.22 -38.52
N ALA A 4 4.44 -1.07 -38.14
CA ALA A 4 4.22 0.20 -38.82
C ALA A 4 5.56 0.88 -39.18
N LEU A 5 5.52 1.71 -40.23
CA LEU A 5 6.62 2.60 -40.58
C LEU A 5 6.58 3.85 -39.70
N THR A 6 7.70 4.11 -39.03
CA THR A 6 7.93 5.35 -38.28
C THR A 6 7.99 6.54 -39.24
N ARG A 7 7.97 7.77 -38.71
CA ARG A 7 8.18 8.97 -39.53
C ARG A 7 9.52 8.92 -40.30
N ARG A 8 10.58 8.38 -39.70
CA ARG A 8 11.89 8.22 -40.35
C ARG A 8 11.84 7.15 -41.43
N GLY A 9 11.16 6.03 -41.19
CA GLY A 9 10.92 4.98 -42.18
C GLY A 9 10.20 5.50 -43.42
N ARG A 10 9.16 6.31 -43.24
CA ARG A 10 8.42 6.92 -44.36
C ARG A 10 9.29 7.86 -45.18
N VAL A 11 10.10 8.70 -44.53
CA VAL A 11 11.03 9.62 -45.21
C VAL A 11 12.12 8.83 -45.95
N ALA A 12 12.73 7.84 -45.31
CA ALA A 12 13.74 6.98 -45.93
C ALA A 12 13.17 6.22 -47.13
N GLY A 13 11.97 5.66 -47.00
CA GLY A 13 11.25 4.99 -48.08
C GLY A 13 10.97 5.94 -49.26
N LEU A 14 10.51 7.17 -48.98
CA LEU A 14 10.26 8.17 -50.02
C LEU A 14 11.55 8.59 -50.73
N VAL A 15 12.63 8.86 -49.98
CA VAL A 15 13.95 9.21 -50.55
C VAL A 15 14.48 8.07 -51.42
N GLY A 16 14.38 6.83 -50.94
CA GLY A 16 14.77 5.64 -51.70
C GLY A 16 13.95 5.48 -52.99
N LEU A 17 12.64 5.69 -52.93
CA LEU A 17 11.74 5.61 -54.08
C LEU A 17 12.05 6.70 -55.12
N VAL A 18 12.25 7.94 -54.68
CA VAL A 18 12.64 9.05 -55.57
C VAL A 18 13.99 8.78 -56.22
N ALA A 19 15.00 8.35 -55.45
CA ALA A 19 16.31 8.02 -55.99
C ALA A 19 16.25 6.86 -57.00
N ALA A 20 15.45 5.82 -56.73
CA ALA A 20 15.24 4.70 -57.65
C ALA A 20 14.56 5.14 -58.95
N ALA A 21 13.51 5.96 -58.86
CA ALA A 21 12.82 6.50 -60.04
C ALA A 21 13.76 7.39 -60.88
N SER A 22 14.57 8.23 -60.25
CA SER A 22 15.57 9.05 -60.93
C SER A 22 16.69 8.21 -61.56
N ALA A 23 17.15 7.14 -60.91
CA ALA A 23 18.15 6.22 -61.46
C ALA A 23 17.64 5.53 -62.73
N LEU A 24 16.39 5.07 -62.72
CA LEU A 24 15.73 4.44 -63.86
C LEU A 24 15.51 5.42 -65.02
N ALA A 25 15.09 6.66 -64.73
CA ALA A 25 14.83 7.68 -65.75
C ALA A 25 16.12 8.24 -66.38
N ALA A 26 17.18 8.42 -65.59
CA ALA A 26 18.44 9.02 -66.05
C ALA A 26 19.50 7.99 -66.47
N GLY A 27 19.27 6.68 -66.27
CA GLY A 27 20.21 5.61 -66.58
C GLY A 27 21.51 5.64 -65.75
N GLY A 28 21.53 6.38 -64.65
CA GLY A 28 22.73 6.66 -63.86
C GLY A 28 22.90 5.67 -62.70
N ARG A 29 23.94 4.81 -62.77
CA ARG A 29 24.35 3.93 -61.65
C ARG A 29 24.86 4.68 -60.41
N ALA A 30 25.12 5.98 -60.51
CA ALA A 30 25.59 6.78 -59.39
C ALA A 30 24.59 6.83 -58.23
N LEU A 31 23.29 6.68 -58.51
CA LEU A 31 22.23 6.68 -57.49
C LEU A 31 22.08 5.34 -56.76
N ASP A 32 22.68 4.25 -57.28
CA ASP A 32 22.69 2.94 -56.61
C ASP A 32 23.38 3.00 -55.24
N ALA A 33 24.32 3.93 -55.06
CA ALA A 33 24.99 4.21 -53.79
C ALA A 33 24.03 4.70 -52.69
N ILE A 34 22.83 5.18 -53.04
CA ILE A 34 21.78 5.59 -52.09
C ILE A 34 20.65 4.55 -52.06
N VAL A 35 20.23 4.06 -53.22
CA VAL A 35 19.11 3.11 -53.34
C VAL A 35 19.42 1.80 -52.61
N ILE A 36 20.61 1.22 -52.82
CA ILE A 36 20.97 -0.08 -52.25
C ILE A 36 21.03 -0.02 -50.71
N PRO A 37 21.75 0.93 -50.06
CA PRO A 37 21.76 1.02 -48.60
C PRO A 37 20.40 1.28 -47.99
N VAL A 38 19.58 2.14 -48.60
CA VAL A 38 18.22 2.42 -48.10
C VAL A 38 17.33 1.17 -48.20
N ALA A 39 17.39 0.45 -49.33
CA ALA A 39 16.65 -0.80 -49.50
C ALA A 39 17.10 -1.86 -48.49
N ILE A 40 18.42 -2.01 -48.26
CA ILE A 40 18.96 -2.93 -47.25
C ILE A 40 18.50 -2.52 -45.85
N ALA A 41 18.57 -1.24 -45.48
CA ALA A 41 18.14 -0.76 -44.17
C ALA A 41 16.64 -1.00 -43.93
N LEU A 42 15.80 -0.76 -44.94
CA LEU A 42 14.37 -1.05 -44.86
C LEU A 42 14.07 -2.54 -44.72
N ALA A 43 14.72 -3.38 -45.55
CA ALA A 43 14.54 -4.82 -45.49
C ALA A 43 15.04 -5.41 -44.16
N ALA A 44 16.23 -4.99 -43.71
CA ALA A 44 16.81 -5.41 -42.44
C ALA A 44 15.95 -4.96 -41.25
N GLY A 45 15.51 -3.70 -41.21
CA GLY A 45 14.64 -3.18 -40.16
C GLY A 45 13.29 -3.90 -40.10
N TYR A 46 12.65 -4.13 -41.25
CA TYR A 46 11.40 -4.90 -41.32
C TYR A 46 11.58 -6.35 -40.83
N VAL A 47 12.62 -7.05 -41.31
CA VAL A 47 12.91 -8.44 -40.89
C VAL A 47 13.24 -8.51 -39.40
N GLN A 48 14.01 -7.56 -38.88
CA GLN A 48 14.34 -7.48 -37.45
C GLN A 48 13.07 -7.39 -36.60
N VAL A 49 12.17 -6.44 -36.90
CA VAL A 49 10.96 -6.18 -36.09
C VAL A 49 9.87 -7.24 -36.30
N SER A 50 9.75 -7.79 -37.50
CA SER A 50 8.75 -8.84 -37.80
C SER A 50 9.08 -10.18 -37.14
N ARG A 51 10.34 -10.42 -36.76
CA ARG A 51 10.76 -11.63 -36.02
C ARG A 51 10.69 -11.52 -34.50
N VAL A 52 10.39 -10.34 -33.95
CA VAL A 52 10.25 -10.18 -32.50
C VAL A 52 8.86 -10.64 -32.06
N ASP A 53 8.83 -11.66 -31.22
CA ASP A 53 7.63 -12.14 -30.54
C ASP A 53 7.51 -11.52 -29.14
N ALA A 54 6.31 -11.59 -28.56
CA ALA A 54 6.09 -11.10 -27.21
C ALA A 54 6.93 -11.91 -26.21
N PRO A 55 7.82 -11.28 -25.42
CA PRO A 55 8.61 -11.98 -24.43
C PRO A 55 7.72 -12.42 -23.27
N ALA A 56 8.10 -13.50 -22.60
CA ALA A 56 7.60 -13.73 -21.25
C ALA A 56 8.04 -12.55 -20.37
N ALA A 57 7.11 -11.98 -19.63
CA ALA A 57 7.38 -10.91 -18.67
C ALA A 57 6.85 -11.32 -17.30
N ARG A 58 7.45 -10.77 -16.25
CA ARG A 58 6.99 -10.96 -14.88
C ARG A 58 7.26 -9.71 -14.06
N HIS A 59 6.25 -9.21 -13.38
CA HIS A 59 6.45 -8.30 -12.27
C HIS A 59 7.06 -9.07 -11.09
N VAL A 60 8.21 -8.61 -10.60
CA VAL A 60 8.66 -8.95 -9.26
C VAL A 60 7.68 -8.29 -8.29
N THR A 61 6.85 -9.10 -7.65
CA THR A 61 5.71 -8.65 -6.84
C THR A 61 6.15 -7.51 -5.91
N PRO A 62 5.60 -6.29 -6.08
CA PRO A 62 5.93 -5.19 -5.20
C PRO A 62 5.38 -5.47 -3.81
N PRO A 63 6.02 -4.93 -2.76
CA PRO A 63 5.47 -5.04 -1.43
C PRO A 63 4.14 -4.28 -1.33
N ASP A 64 3.18 -4.88 -0.64
CA ASP A 64 2.01 -4.15 -0.13
C ASP A 64 2.47 -2.93 0.68
N GLY A 65 1.65 -1.88 0.70
CA GLY A 65 2.03 -0.64 1.35
C GLY A 65 0.86 0.28 1.59
N PHE A 66 1.14 1.45 2.13
CA PHE A 66 0.13 2.42 2.55
C PHE A 66 -0.12 3.46 1.46
N VAL A 67 -1.34 4.00 1.41
CA VAL A 67 -1.64 5.18 0.59
C VAL A 67 -0.63 6.31 0.90
N GLY A 68 -0.07 6.90 -0.16
CA GLY A 68 0.95 7.94 -0.12
C GLY A 68 2.38 7.41 -0.27
N GLU A 69 2.61 6.11 -0.18
CA GLU A 69 3.94 5.53 -0.40
C GLU A 69 4.26 5.36 -1.89
N THR A 70 5.53 5.59 -2.24
CA THR A 70 6.09 5.25 -3.54
C THR A 70 6.98 4.02 -3.42
N ARG A 71 6.75 3.01 -4.26
CA ARG A 71 7.48 1.74 -4.27
C ARG A 71 8.15 1.52 -5.63
N ASP A 72 9.32 0.89 -5.61
CA ASP A 72 10.00 0.45 -6.82
C ASP A 72 9.45 -0.92 -7.24
N VAL A 73 9.07 -1.03 -8.51
CA VAL A 73 8.63 -2.25 -9.17
C VAL A 73 9.67 -2.64 -10.21
N ARG A 74 9.97 -3.94 -10.29
CA ARG A 74 10.92 -4.50 -11.26
C ARG A 74 10.19 -5.45 -12.22
N LEU A 75 10.41 -5.27 -13.51
CA LEU A 75 9.96 -6.15 -14.59
C LEU A 75 11.13 -7.01 -15.05
N GLU A 76 10.95 -8.32 -14.98
CA GLU A 76 11.88 -9.31 -15.53
C GLU A 76 11.31 -9.82 -16.86
N PHE A 77 12.18 -10.02 -17.86
CA PHE A 77 11.80 -10.46 -19.20
C PHE A 77 12.62 -11.69 -19.62
N GLY A 78 12.06 -12.55 -20.47
CA GLY A 78 12.75 -13.70 -21.04
C GLY A 78 12.70 -14.96 -20.18
N SER A 79 13.75 -15.78 -20.23
CA SER A 79 13.82 -17.07 -19.52
C SER A 79 13.68 -16.94 -18.00
N GLU A 80 14.13 -15.82 -17.43
CA GLU A 80 13.97 -15.50 -16.00
C GLU A 80 12.50 -15.35 -15.59
N ALA A 81 11.62 -14.93 -16.51
CA ALA A 81 10.17 -14.82 -16.27
C ALA A 81 9.42 -16.16 -16.50
N ALA A 82 9.98 -17.08 -17.28
CA ALA A 82 9.36 -18.36 -17.61
C ALA A 82 9.57 -19.38 -16.47
N ARG A 83 8.54 -19.61 -15.64
CA ARG A 83 8.59 -20.64 -14.59
C ARG A 83 8.77 -22.03 -15.21
N GLY A 84 9.93 -22.66 -15.00
CA GLY A 84 10.14 -24.10 -15.19
C GLY A 84 10.52 -24.58 -16.58
N GLY A 85 11.09 -23.73 -17.44
CA GLY A 85 11.67 -24.16 -18.72
C GLY A 85 13.13 -24.58 -18.57
N ASP A 86 13.42 -25.88 -18.74
CA ASP A 86 14.75 -26.35 -19.14
C ASP A 86 15.01 -25.81 -20.55
N GLY A 87 15.84 -24.77 -20.69
CA GLY A 87 16.11 -24.20 -22.00
C GLY A 87 17.04 -22.99 -21.96
N ASP A 88 18.27 -23.22 -22.42
CA ASP A 88 19.30 -22.23 -22.76
C ASP A 88 18.94 -21.41 -24.02
N ASP A 89 17.65 -21.15 -24.25
CA ASP A 89 17.19 -20.29 -25.33
C ASP A 89 17.28 -18.84 -24.85
N ALA A 90 18.47 -18.26 -25.05
CA ALA A 90 18.68 -16.83 -24.98
C ALA A 90 17.65 -16.15 -25.90
N SER A 91 16.54 -15.68 -25.30
CA SER A 91 15.56 -14.88 -26.01
C SER A 91 16.30 -13.69 -26.61
N PRO A 92 16.17 -13.42 -27.92
CA PRO A 92 16.93 -12.36 -28.56
C PRO A 92 16.61 -11.04 -27.87
N SER A 93 17.64 -10.28 -27.51
CA SER A 93 17.45 -8.96 -26.92
C SER A 93 17.08 -7.94 -27.98
N PHE A 94 16.20 -7.02 -27.63
CA PHE A 94 15.74 -5.96 -28.53
C PHE A 94 15.48 -4.67 -27.76
N LEU A 95 15.57 -3.56 -28.46
CA LEU A 95 15.29 -2.24 -27.90
C LEU A 95 13.78 -1.98 -27.99
N ALA A 96 13.16 -1.70 -26.85
CA ALA A 96 11.75 -1.36 -26.79
C ALA A 96 11.49 -0.19 -25.83
N ASP A 97 10.44 0.55 -26.12
CA ASP A 97 9.83 1.46 -25.17
C ASP A 97 8.76 0.66 -24.39
N VAL A 98 8.94 0.58 -23.07
CA VAL A 98 8.11 -0.21 -22.15
C VAL A 98 7.09 0.70 -21.46
N GLY A 99 5.82 0.56 -21.82
CA GLY A 99 4.68 1.14 -21.13
C GLY A 99 4.12 0.16 -20.10
N VAL A 100 3.64 0.68 -18.97
CA VAL A 100 2.94 -0.13 -17.97
C VAL A 100 1.62 0.55 -17.67
N GLN A 101 0.52 -0.15 -17.97
CA GLN A 101 -0.80 0.29 -17.55
C GLN A 101 -0.95 0.09 -16.05
N VAL A 102 -1.57 1.04 -15.37
CA VAL A 102 -1.81 0.98 -13.93
C VAL A 102 -3.27 1.27 -13.63
N ASP A 103 -3.82 0.59 -12.63
CA ASP A 103 -5.16 0.87 -12.14
C ASP A 103 -5.29 2.34 -11.67
N GLU A 104 -6.50 2.91 -11.79
CA GLU A 104 -6.82 4.29 -11.39
C GLU A 104 -6.49 4.61 -9.90
N GLY A 105 -6.17 3.63 -9.05
CA GLY A 105 -5.68 3.82 -7.68
C GLY A 105 -4.15 3.93 -7.51
N LEU A 106 -3.41 3.86 -8.61
CA LEU A 106 -1.96 3.86 -8.66
C LEU A 106 -1.47 4.91 -9.65
N ASP A 107 -0.39 5.61 -9.30
CA ASP A 107 0.32 6.44 -10.27
C ASP A 107 1.58 5.72 -10.73
N GLY A 108 1.60 5.37 -12.00
CA GLY A 108 2.72 4.72 -12.68
C GLY A 108 3.52 5.69 -13.57
N PRO A 109 4.43 5.15 -14.39
CA PRO A 109 5.17 5.93 -15.36
C PRO A 109 4.23 6.45 -16.46
N THR A 110 4.19 7.77 -16.65
CA THR A 110 3.40 8.41 -17.71
C THR A 110 4.11 8.41 -19.06
N THR A 111 5.42 8.19 -19.06
CA THR A 111 6.25 8.06 -20.26
C THR A 111 6.80 6.65 -20.37
N PRO A 112 6.78 6.04 -21.57
CA PRO A 112 7.42 4.75 -21.79
C PRO A 112 8.91 4.76 -21.38
N ILE A 113 9.37 3.64 -20.83
CA ILE A 113 10.75 3.45 -20.39
C ILE A 113 11.52 2.75 -21.50
N ARG A 114 12.51 3.43 -22.08
CA ARG A 114 13.35 2.84 -23.11
C ARG A 114 14.36 1.88 -22.50
N ALA A 115 14.29 0.60 -22.86
CA ALA A 115 15.16 -0.45 -22.32
C ALA A 115 15.52 -1.52 -23.36
N SER A 116 16.63 -2.23 -23.11
CA SER A 116 16.94 -3.48 -23.82
C SER A 116 16.25 -4.64 -23.11
N VAL A 117 15.16 -5.10 -23.71
CA VAL A 117 14.36 -6.22 -23.19
C VAL A 117 15.15 -7.52 -23.37
N GLY A 118 15.16 -8.36 -22.34
CA GLY A 118 15.86 -9.66 -22.34
C GLY A 118 17.33 -9.62 -21.90
N THR A 119 17.86 -8.47 -21.45
CA THR A 119 19.23 -8.39 -20.90
C THR A 119 19.25 -8.04 -19.41
N GLU A 120 18.47 -7.04 -19.01
CA GLU A 120 18.42 -6.55 -17.63
C GLU A 120 16.98 -6.25 -17.23
N PRO A 121 16.63 -6.37 -15.94
CA PRO A 121 15.31 -6.00 -15.46
C PRO A 121 15.03 -4.50 -15.61
N VAL A 122 13.79 -4.16 -15.95
CA VAL A 122 13.35 -2.76 -16.05
C VAL A 122 12.70 -2.34 -14.73
N SER A 123 13.20 -1.27 -14.11
CA SER A 123 12.66 -0.76 -12.85
C SER A 123 11.86 0.52 -13.07
N TYR A 124 10.73 0.66 -12.37
CA TYR A 124 9.92 1.87 -12.36
C TYR A 124 9.30 2.10 -10.99
N ARG A 125 8.84 3.33 -10.74
CA ARG A 125 8.22 3.73 -9.47
C ARG A 125 6.70 3.78 -9.63
N VAL A 126 6.00 3.31 -8.61
CA VAL A 126 4.55 3.42 -8.48
C VAL A 126 4.20 4.10 -7.17
N THR A 127 3.31 5.09 -7.21
CA THR A 127 2.78 5.74 -6.00
C THR A 127 1.37 5.26 -5.71
N TYR A 128 1.13 4.83 -4.48
CA TYR A 128 -0.16 4.32 -4.03
C TYR A 128 -1.09 5.48 -3.71
N ARG A 129 -2.17 5.66 -4.48
CA ARG A 129 -3.10 6.79 -4.31
C ARG A 129 -4.40 6.40 -3.64
N ARG A 130 -4.91 5.19 -3.90
CA ARG A 130 -6.20 4.72 -3.37
C ARG A 130 -6.04 3.34 -2.75
N ARG A 131 -6.59 3.15 -1.53
CA ARG A 131 -6.56 1.86 -0.82
C ARG A 131 -7.34 0.79 -1.59
N GLY A 132 -7.08 -0.47 -1.29
CA GLY A 132 -7.75 -1.64 -1.88
C GLY A 132 -6.81 -2.50 -2.69
N GLU A 133 -7.35 -3.55 -3.28
CA GLU A 133 -6.62 -4.40 -4.23
C GLU A 133 -6.47 -3.63 -5.55
N ARG A 134 -5.23 -3.54 -6.03
CA ARG A 134 -4.87 -2.78 -7.24
C ARG A 134 -4.05 -3.67 -8.18
N THR A 135 -4.12 -3.36 -9.47
CA THR A 135 -3.45 -4.14 -10.51
C THR A 135 -2.42 -3.29 -11.24
N LEU A 136 -1.24 -3.87 -11.42
CA LEU A 136 -0.19 -3.39 -12.32
C LEU A 136 -0.22 -4.22 -13.60
N GLY A 137 0.00 -3.57 -14.73
CA GLY A 137 -0.12 -4.17 -16.05
C GLY A 137 -1.51 -3.97 -16.66
N PRO A 138 -1.74 -4.42 -17.89
CA PRO A 138 -0.79 -5.15 -18.75
C PRO A 138 0.41 -4.30 -19.19
N ILE A 139 1.45 -4.97 -19.72
CA ILE A 139 2.67 -4.32 -20.21
C ILE A 139 2.52 -4.05 -21.71
N GLU A 140 2.77 -2.81 -22.11
CA GLU A 140 2.77 -2.39 -23.51
C GLU A 140 4.22 -2.26 -23.98
N LEU A 141 4.58 -2.91 -25.08
CA LEU A 141 5.93 -2.84 -25.64
C LEU A 141 5.86 -2.28 -27.06
N THR A 142 6.66 -1.24 -27.31
CA THR A 142 6.88 -0.69 -28.64
C THR A 142 8.32 -0.98 -29.05
N VAL A 143 8.49 -2.01 -29.88
CA VAL A 143 9.80 -2.44 -30.37
C VAL A 143 10.19 -1.58 -31.56
N THR A 144 11.41 -1.05 -31.57
CA THR A 144 11.94 -0.23 -32.67
C THR A 144 13.20 -0.89 -33.25
N ASP A 145 13.35 -0.91 -34.58
CA ASP A 145 14.58 -1.42 -35.21
C ASP A 145 15.80 -0.51 -34.98
N VAL A 146 17.01 -1.01 -35.28
CA VAL A 146 18.28 -0.29 -35.04
C VAL A 146 18.38 1.00 -35.86
N PHE A 147 17.73 1.09 -37.03
CA PHE A 147 17.68 2.28 -37.87
C PHE A 147 16.50 3.20 -37.52
N GLY A 148 15.57 2.76 -36.68
CA GLY A 148 14.37 3.50 -36.28
C GLY A 148 13.39 3.76 -37.42
N LEU A 149 13.32 2.87 -38.40
CA LEU A 149 12.47 2.91 -39.58
C LEU A 149 11.11 2.23 -39.36
N PHE A 150 11.07 1.18 -38.54
CA PHE A 150 9.90 0.39 -38.22
C PHE A 150 9.70 0.29 -36.71
N GLU A 151 8.43 0.25 -36.34
CA GLU A 151 7.99 -0.03 -34.98
C GLU A 151 6.97 -1.17 -34.97
N ARG A 152 6.93 -1.94 -33.89
CA ARG A 152 5.90 -2.96 -33.67
C ARG A 152 5.42 -2.87 -32.24
N GLU A 153 4.10 -2.74 -32.12
CA GLU A 153 3.41 -2.73 -30.84
C GLU A 153 2.94 -4.12 -30.48
N MET A 154 3.15 -4.48 -29.21
CA MET A 154 2.68 -5.72 -28.60
C MET A 154 2.24 -5.47 -27.17
N VAL A 155 1.25 -6.23 -26.72
CA VAL A 155 0.78 -6.23 -25.33
C VAL A 155 1.18 -7.57 -24.73
N VAL A 156 1.79 -7.53 -23.55
CA VAL A 156 2.05 -8.71 -22.74
C VAL A 156 0.98 -8.74 -21.64
N ASP A 157 0.11 -9.74 -21.71
CA ASP A 157 -1.00 -9.99 -20.78
C ASP A 157 -0.47 -10.54 -19.44
N GLU A 158 0.48 -9.84 -18.83
CA GLU A 158 0.99 -10.13 -17.49
C GLU A 158 0.64 -8.99 -16.55
N THR A 159 0.09 -9.36 -15.40
CA THR A 159 -0.40 -8.43 -14.39
C THR A 159 0.00 -8.88 -13.00
N ALA A 160 0.27 -7.92 -12.12
CA ALA A 160 0.50 -8.17 -10.70
C ALA A 160 -0.52 -7.46 -9.81
N ALA A 161 -1.00 -8.17 -8.80
CA ALA A 161 -1.86 -7.60 -7.77
C ALA A 161 -1.01 -7.02 -6.62
N VAL A 162 -1.46 -5.90 -6.07
CA VAL A 162 -0.89 -5.27 -4.88
C VAL A 162 -2.00 -4.80 -3.95
N THR A 163 -1.84 -5.01 -2.65
CA THR A 163 -2.80 -4.53 -1.65
C THR A 163 -2.33 -3.19 -1.10
N VAL A 164 -3.12 -2.15 -1.33
CA VAL A 164 -2.86 -0.81 -0.79
C VAL A 164 -3.68 -0.63 0.49
N TYR A 165 -3.01 -0.42 1.61
CA TYR A 165 -3.61 -0.20 2.92
C TYR A 165 -4.01 1.27 3.12
N PRO A 166 -5.07 1.54 3.91
CA PRO A 166 -5.45 2.91 4.26
C PRO A 166 -4.32 3.61 5.04
N PRO A 167 -4.23 4.96 5.02
CA PRO A 167 -3.23 5.68 5.81
C PRO A 167 -3.25 5.30 7.30
N ARG A 168 -2.08 5.37 7.94
CA ARG A 168 -1.94 5.16 9.38
C ARG A 168 -1.71 6.49 10.09
N ASP A 169 -2.61 6.85 10.99
CA ASP A 169 -2.45 8.00 11.87
C ASP A 169 -2.04 7.57 13.28
N PRO A 170 -1.30 8.43 14.01
CA PRO A 170 -0.96 8.16 15.39
C PRO A 170 -2.21 8.28 16.28
N VAL A 171 -2.36 7.32 17.20
CA VAL A 171 -3.41 7.33 18.23
C VAL A 171 -2.75 7.56 19.61
N PRO A 172 -3.19 8.56 20.38
CA PRO A 172 -2.58 8.90 21.67
C PRO A 172 -2.61 7.76 22.67
N THR A 173 -1.60 7.70 23.53
CA THR A 173 -1.49 6.62 24.53
C THR A 173 -2.62 6.66 25.54
N ARG A 174 -3.11 7.85 25.92
CA ARG A 174 -4.25 7.97 26.85
C ARG A 174 -5.53 7.34 26.31
N PHE A 175 -5.79 7.51 25.00
CA PHE A 175 -6.99 6.98 24.36
C PHE A 175 -6.92 5.46 24.29
N ARG A 176 -5.78 4.93 23.85
CA ARG A 176 -5.54 3.47 23.78
C ARG A 176 -5.70 2.81 25.15
N ARG A 177 -5.10 3.40 26.21
CA ARG A 177 -5.23 2.91 27.58
C ARG A 177 -6.66 2.93 28.08
N ALA A 178 -7.45 3.97 27.78
CA ALA A 178 -8.84 4.02 28.21
C ALA A 178 -9.66 2.82 27.70
N LEU A 179 -9.31 2.27 26.53
CA LEU A 179 -10.04 1.15 25.93
C LEU A 179 -9.74 -0.22 26.55
N HIS A 180 -8.55 -0.43 27.12
CA HIS A 180 -8.18 -1.71 27.74
C HIS A 180 -7.95 -1.61 29.26
N ALA A 181 -7.96 -0.39 29.83
CA ALA A 181 -7.83 -0.20 31.27
C ALA A 181 -9.17 -0.33 32.02
N VAL A 182 -10.32 -0.17 31.33
CA VAL A 182 -11.64 -0.36 31.94
C VAL A 182 -11.83 -1.83 32.36
N ASP A 183 -11.38 -2.77 31.53
CA ASP A 183 -11.37 -4.20 31.89
C ASP A 183 -10.33 -4.59 32.93
N ALA A 184 -9.29 -3.79 33.19
CA ALA A 184 -8.37 -4.10 34.29
C ALA A 184 -9.07 -3.98 35.67
N VAL A 185 -10.12 -3.16 35.75
CA VAL A 185 -10.94 -3.00 36.96
C VAL A 185 -12.04 -4.08 37.01
N ASP A 186 -12.68 -4.42 35.89
CA ASP A 186 -13.66 -5.52 35.88
C ASP A 186 -13.01 -6.90 36.04
N VAL A 187 -11.83 -7.16 35.47
CA VAL A 187 -11.04 -8.37 35.73
C VAL A 187 -10.66 -8.50 37.22
N SER A 188 -10.55 -7.39 37.96
CA SER A 188 -10.34 -7.47 39.42
C SER A 188 -11.58 -7.93 40.19
N ARG A 189 -12.79 -7.70 39.65
CA ARG A 189 -14.08 -8.18 40.18
C ARG A 189 -14.43 -9.58 39.65
N GLU A 190 -14.14 -9.85 38.38
CA GLU A 190 -14.35 -11.13 37.70
C GLU A 190 -13.31 -12.19 38.10
N ARG A 191 -12.19 -11.78 38.71
CA ARG A 191 -11.28 -12.67 39.48
C ARG A 191 -11.98 -13.41 40.63
N GLU A 192 -13.26 -13.14 40.89
CA GLU A 192 -14.07 -13.90 41.84
C GLU A 192 -14.68 -15.17 41.23
N GLU A 193 -14.78 -15.30 39.90
CA GLU A 193 -15.32 -16.51 39.27
C GLU A 193 -14.25 -17.58 39.08
N PHE A 194 -14.31 -18.59 39.95
CA PHE A 194 -13.51 -19.80 39.84
C PHE A 194 -13.87 -20.57 38.55
N ASP A 195 -12.89 -20.82 37.69
CA ASP A 195 -13.07 -21.63 36.47
C ASP A 195 -12.67 -23.09 36.73
N ARG A 196 -11.38 -23.32 37.05
CA ARG A 196 -10.87 -24.68 37.28
C ARG A 196 -9.65 -24.72 38.20
N LEU A 197 -9.29 -25.93 38.60
CA LEU A 197 -8.08 -26.22 39.36
C LEU A 197 -6.98 -26.74 38.40
N ARG A 198 -5.78 -26.15 38.47
CA ARG A 198 -4.61 -26.63 37.73
C ARG A 198 -3.39 -26.84 38.62
N GLU A 199 -2.42 -27.59 38.12
CA GLU A 199 -1.13 -27.78 38.79
C GLU A 199 -0.36 -26.46 38.87
N TYR A 200 0.27 -26.22 40.01
CA TYR A 200 1.13 -25.07 40.27
C TYR A 200 2.33 -25.05 39.32
N THR A 201 2.51 -23.93 38.64
CA THR A 201 3.70 -23.62 37.86
C THR A 201 4.50 -22.53 38.57
N ARG A 202 5.83 -22.63 38.51
CA ARG A 202 6.73 -21.63 39.08
C ARG A 202 6.43 -20.25 38.49
N GLY A 203 5.89 -19.35 39.31
CA GLY A 203 5.42 -18.02 38.91
C GLY A 203 3.99 -17.74 39.36
N ASP A 204 3.22 -18.77 39.70
CA ASP A 204 1.86 -18.62 40.21
C ASP A 204 1.86 -17.96 41.59
N ALA A 205 0.88 -17.10 41.83
CA ALA A 205 0.76 -16.37 43.08
C ALA A 205 0.31 -17.32 44.20
N VAL A 206 1.03 -17.29 45.33
CA VAL A 206 0.79 -18.17 46.47
C VAL A 206 -0.62 -18.01 47.06
N ARG A 207 -1.22 -16.83 46.90
CA ARG A 207 -2.60 -16.55 47.35
C ARG A 207 -3.67 -17.36 46.60
N ASP A 208 -3.35 -17.84 45.40
CA ASP A 208 -4.28 -18.56 44.54
C ASP A 208 -4.20 -20.08 44.76
N VAL A 209 -3.34 -20.54 45.68
CA VAL A 209 -3.22 -21.95 46.04
C VAL A 209 -4.48 -22.45 46.75
N HIS A 210 -5.07 -23.52 46.23
CA HIS A 210 -6.24 -24.17 46.82
C HIS A 210 -5.81 -25.18 47.90
N TRP A 211 -5.49 -24.68 49.10
CA TRP A 211 -4.96 -25.48 50.21
C TRP A 211 -5.79 -26.72 50.57
N ALA A 212 -7.12 -26.66 50.45
CA ALA A 212 -7.98 -27.81 50.76
C ALA A 212 -7.83 -28.97 49.74
N THR A 213 -7.41 -28.69 48.51
CA THR A 213 -7.12 -29.71 47.48
C THR A 213 -5.68 -30.15 47.57
N THR A 214 -4.74 -29.20 47.75
CA THR A 214 -3.33 -29.47 48.01
C THR A 214 -3.11 -30.31 49.28
N ALA A 215 -3.96 -30.20 50.30
CA ALA A 215 -3.86 -31.03 51.50
C ALA A 215 -4.31 -32.49 51.26
N LYS A 216 -5.07 -32.75 50.19
CA LYS A 216 -5.61 -34.07 49.84
C LYS A 216 -4.85 -34.75 48.70
N ARG A 217 -3.94 -34.03 48.04
CA ARG A 217 -3.13 -34.52 46.93
C ARG A 217 -1.66 -34.19 47.20
N ASP A 218 -0.73 -35.03 46.75
CA ASP A 218 0.72 -34.74 46.85
C ASP A 218 1.21 -33.70 45.82
N GLU A 219 0.32 -32.86 45.28
CA GLU A 219 0.58 -31.84 44.27
C GLU A 219 -0.02 -30.49 44.69
N ILE A 220 0.70 -29.39 44.47
CA ILE A 220 0.19 -28.03 44.75
C ILE A 220 -0.74 -27.64 43.61
N VAL A 221 -1.98 -27.31 43.96
CA VAL A 221 -3.02 -26.95 43.01
C VAL A 221 -3.40 -25.48 43.19
N VAL A 222 -3.54 -24.75 42.08
CA VAL A 222 -3.88 -23.33 42.03
C VAL A 222 -5.27 -23.16 41.42
N LYS A 223 -6.06 -22.22 41.96
CA LYS A 223 -7.32 -21.79 41.35
C LYS A 223 -7.00 -20.95 40.12
N GLU A 224 -7.50 -21.35 38.98
CA GLU A 224 -7.51 -20.55 37.75
C GLU A 224 -8.88 -19.88 37.65
N PHE A 225 -8.89 -18.58 37.40
CA PHE A 225 -10.11 -17.77 37.33
C PHE A 225 -10.49 -17.50 35.87
N ALA A 226 -11.79 -17.40 35.56
CA ALA A 226 -12.28 -17.21 34.19
C ALA A 226 -11.66 -15.96 33.52
N ALA A 227 -11.50 -14.89 34.30
CA ALA A 227 -10.91 -13.63 33.86
C ALA A 227 -9.41 -13.71 33.51
N GLU A 228 -8.66 -14.71 33.98
CA GLU A 228 -7.25 -14.91 33.60
C GLU A 228 -7.10 -15.56 32.21
N THR A 229 -8.12 -16.29 31.76
CA THR A 229 -8.16 -16.93 30.44
C THR A 229 -8.73 -15.98 29.37
N ALA A 230 -9.59 -15.03 29.76
CA ALA A 230 -10.05 -13.95 28.90
C ALA A 230 -8.91 -12.95 28.66
N ARG A 231 -8.18 -13.11 27.55
CA ARG A 231 -7.29 -12.05 27.07
C ARG A 231 -8.16 -10.83 26.81
N ASN A 232 -7.93 -9.77 27.59
CA ASN A 232 -8.56 -8.46 27.48
C ASN A 232 -8.48 -7.98 26.02
N ARG A 233 -9.58 -8.14 25.29
CA ARG A 233 -9.67 -7.96 23.84
C ARG A 233 -10.62 -6.83 23.57
N VAL A 234 -10.21 -5.92 22.70
CA VAL A 234 -11.03 -4.78 22.31
C VAL A 234 -11.80 -5.09 21.04
N THR A 235 -13.12 -4.93 21.09
CA THR A 235 -14.03 -5.07 19.96
C THR A 235 -14.25 -3.71 19.28
N ILE A 236 -14.04 -3.65 17.97
CA ILE A 236 -14.21 -2.46 17.13
C ILE A 236 -15.24 -2.77 16.06
N ALA A 237 -16.37 -2.04 16.08
CA ALA A 237 -17.36 -2.06 15.00
C ALA A 237 -17.27 -0.77 14.19
N GLY A 238 -17.56 -0.83 12.89
CA GLY A 238 -17.44 0.34 12.02
C GLY A 238 -18.63 0.52 11.08
N GLU A 239 -19.05 1.76 10.94
CA GLU A 239 -20.17 2.19 10.09
C GLU A 239 -19.83 3.46 9.32
N THR A 240 -20.39 3.60 8.12
CA THR A 240 -20.38 4.85 7.36
C THR A 240 -21.71 5.57 7.50
N ASP A 241 -21.68 6.83 7.91
CA ASP A 241 -22.84 7.71 7.95
C ASP A 241 -22.80 8.65 6.73
N VAL A 242 -23.56 8.29 5.70
CA VAL A 242 -23.73 9.12 4.50
C VAL A 242 -25.17 9.63 4.47
N SER A 243 -25.61 10.22 5.57
CA SER A 243 -26.90 10.91 5.62
C SER A 243 -26.84 12.19 4.78
N GLY A 244 -27.20 12.12 3.49
CA GLY A 244 -27.55 13.30 2.68
C GLY A 244 -26.83 13.53 1.35
N GLY A 245 -26.66 12.50 0.50
CA GLY A 245 -26.01 12.66 -0.82
C GLY A 245 -26.73 12.07 -2.03
N ASP A 246 -27.87 11.38 -1.86
CA ASP A 246 -28.58 10.70 -2.96
C ASP A 246 -29.70 11.54 -3.62
N GLU A 247 -29.80 12.84 -3.31
CA GLU A 247 -30.73 13.73 -4.02
C GLU A 247 -29.99 14.72 -4.93
N VAL A 248 -30.27 14.56 -6.24
CA VAL A 248 -29.98 15.46 -7.37
C VAL A 248 -28.66 15.20 -8.11
N ALA A 249 -28.62 14.13 -8.90
CA ALA A 249 -27.93 14.14 -10.20
C ALA A 249 -28.68 15.08 -11.16
N GLY A 250 -28.62 16.38 -10.89
CA GLY A 250 -29.18 17.45 -11.70
C GLY A 250 -28.07 18.14 -12.47
N PHE A 251 -28.11 17.99 -13.79
CA PHE A 251 -27.30 18.68 -14.79
C PHE A 251 -26.76 20.06 -14.35
N GLY A 252 -25.43 20.19 -14.33
CA GLY A 252 -24.73 21.46 -14.15
C GLY A 252 -23.42 21.47 -14.94
N THR A 253 -23.41 22.20 -16.05
CA THR A 253 -22.24 22.47 -16.89
C THR A 253 -21.20 23.35 -16.19
N ALA A 254 -19.93 22.94 -16.34
CA ALA A 254 -18.69 23.73 -16.42
C ALA A 254 -18.23 24.55 -15.18
N ASP A 255 -17.16 24.06 -14.55
CA ASP A 255 -15.95 24.88 -14.37
C ASP A 255 -14.72 23.97 -14.45
N ARG A 256 -13.77 24.32 -15.33
CA ARG A 256 -12.57 23.53 -15.64
C ARG A 256 -11.44 24.10 -14.78
N GLY A 257 -11.42 23.70 -13.51
CA GLY A 257 -10.30 23.91 -12.61
C GLY A 257 -9.42 22.66 -12.61
N ASP A 258 -8.13 22.83 -12.92
CA ASP A 258 -7.12 21.79 -12.82
C ASP A 258 -6.96 21.38 -11.34
N GLY A 259 -7.64 20.29 -10.97
CA GLY A 259 -7.56 19.66 -9.66
C GLY A 259 -7.62 18.14 -9.83
N GLU A 260 -6.47 17.49 -9.70
CA GLU A 260 -6.33 16.03 -9.59
C GLU A 260 -7.12 15.53 -8.36
N GLY A 261 -8.37 15.16 -8.58
CA GLY A 261 -9.27 14.59 -7.59
C GLY A 261 -10.52 14.11 -8.30
N GLY A 262 -10.42 12.95 -8.95
CA GLY A 262 -11.56 12.34 -9.63
C GLY A 262 -12.80 12.29 -8.74
N ASP A 263 -13.95 12.56 -9.34
CA ASP A 263 -15.29 12.64 -8.78
C ASP A 263 -15.63 11.38 -7.96
N ARG A 264 -15.19 11.35 -6.69
CA ARG A 264 -15.42 10.21 -5.79
C ARG A 264 -16.77 10.39 -5.13
N SER A 265 -17.57 9.34 -5.16
CA SER A 265 -18.83 9.31 -4.41
C SER A 265 -18.57 9.61 -2.92
N PRO A 266 -19.41 10.42 -2.27
CA PRO A 266 -19.38 10.67 -0.83
C PRO A 266 -19.24 9.39 0.02
N SER A 267 -19.90 8.31 -0.40
CA SER A 267 -19.86 7.02 0.29
C SER A 267 -18.51 6.32 0.20
N ALA A 268 -17.80 6.49 -0.92
CA ALA A 268 -16.42 5.99 -1.04
C ALA A 268 -15.50 6.77 -0.09
N VAL A 269 -15.62 8.10 -0.03
CA VAL A 269 -14.83 8.93 0.89
C VAL A 269 -15.08 8.54 2.35
N ALA A 270 -16.34 8.34 2.75
CA ALA A 270 -16.67 7.86 4.09
C ALA A 270 -16.05 6.49 4.40
N ALA A 271 -16.05 5.57 3.43
CA ALA A 271 -15.40 4.27 3.59
C ALA A 271 -13.87 4.38 3.73
N ASP A 272 -13.22 5.31 3.00
CA ASP A 272 -11.79 5.63 3.15
C ASP A 272 -11.47 6.07 4.58
N GLU A 273 -12.27 6.98 5.13
CA GLU A 273 -12.12 7.47 6.50
C GLU A 273 -12.40 6.37 7.54
N LEU A 274 -13.39 5.50 7.31
CA LEU A 274 -13.69 4.35 8.16
C LEU A 274 -12.49 3.39 8.26
N ALA A 275 -11.94 3.02 7.09
CA ALA A 275 -10.80 2.11 7.00
C ALA A 275 -9.56 2.70 7.67
N ARG A 276 -9.32 4.00 7.46
CA ARG A 276 -8.20 4.76 8.05
C ARG A 276 -8.28 4.81 9.56
N ALA A 277 -9.43 5.17 10.12
CA ALA A 277 -9.65 5.27 11.56
C ALA A 277 -9.54 3.90 12.24
N THR A 278 -10.22 2.90 11.68
CA THR A 278 -10.20 1.53 12.21
C THR A 278 -8.80 0.93 12.14
N GLY A 279 -8.12 1.03 11.00
CA GLY A 279 -6.76 0.54 10.82
C GLY A 279 -5.78 1.22 11.78
N SER A 280 -5.90 2.53 11.97
CA SER A 280 -5.05 3.28 12.90
C SER A 280 -5.24 2.83 14.36
N LEU A 281 -6.49 2.70 14.82
CA LEU A 281 -6.80 2.27 16.18
C LEU A 281 -6.40 0.81 16.43
N ALA A 282 -6.83 -0.10 15.54
CA ALA A 282 -6.57 -1.52 15.68
C ALA A 282 -5.06 -1.83 15.66
N LEU A 283 -4.29 -1.21 14.75
CA LEU A 283 -2.84 -1.35 14.75
C LEU A 283 -2.20 -0.81 16.01
N ALA A 284 -2.67 0.33 16.53
CA ALA A 284 -2.10 0.94 17.71
C ALA A 284 -2.40 0.14 19.00
N LEU A 285 -3.50 -0.61 19.04
CA LEU A 285 -3.82 -1.58 20.11
C LEU A 285 -2.97 -2.85 19.98
N LEU A 286 -2.81 -3.38 18.75
CA LEU A 286 -1.92 -4.51 18.48
C LEU A 286 -0.45 -4.17 18.76
N ASP A 287 -0.03 -2.92 18.54
CA ASP A 287 1.26 -2.36 18.94
C ASP A 287 1.46 -2.44 20.47
N ASP A 288 0.39 -2.23 21.25
CA ASP A 288 0.38 -2.30 22.72
C ASP A 288 0.22 -3.74 23.26
N GLY A 289 0.12 -4.74 22.38
CA GLY A 289 -0.05 -6.14 22.78
C GLY A 289 -1.50 -6.53 23.11
N VAL A 290 -2.47 -5.68 22.76
CA VAL A 290 -3.89 -5.92 22.98
C VAL A 290 -4.49 -6.61 21.75
N PRO A 291 -5.07 -7.82 21.86
CA PRO A 291 -5.80 -8.44 20.76
C PRO A 291 -7.06 -7.63 20.42
N VAL A 292 -7.50 -7.69 19.17
CA VAL A 292 -8.67 -6.94 18.70
C VAL A 292 -9.60 -7.81 17.88
N ASP A 293 -10.91 -7.61 18.04
CA ASP A 293 -11.93 -8.10 17.11
C ASP A 293 -12.45 -6.91 16.31
N VAL A 294 -12.35 -6.96 14.99
CA VAL A 294 -12.77 -5.88 14.11
C VAL A 294 -13.90 -6.37 13.23
N ARG A 295 -15.02 -5.64 13.22
CA ARG A 295 -16.18 -5.86 12.36
C ARG A 295 -16.41 -4.62 11.50
N LEU A 296 -16.29 -4.77 10.19
CA LEU A 296 -16.48 -3.73 9.18
C LEU A 296 -17.44 -4.23 8.10
N PRO A 297 -17.99 -3.35 7.25
CA PRO A 297 -18.80 -3.78 6.10
C PRO A 297 -18.10 -4.80 5.20
N GLY A 298 -16.77 -4.75 5.11
CA GLY A 298 -15.94 -5.70 4.36
C GLY A 298 -15.74 -7.07 5.01
N GLY A 299 -16.26 -7.30 6.23
CA GLY A 299 -16.13 -8.57 6.95
C GLY A 299 -15.65 -8.40 8.40
N ARG A 300 -15.19 -9.51 8.99
CA ARG A 300 -14.72 -9.54 10.39
C ARG A 300 -13.39 -10.24 10.52
N VAL A 301 -12.58 -9.82 11.50
CA VAL A 301 -11.29 -10.43 11.83
C VAL A 301 -11.07 -10.45 13.34
N SER A 302 -10.51 -11.53 13.84
CA SER A 302 -10.03 -11.66 15.22
C SER A 302 -8.50 -11.70 15.18
N ALA A 303 -7.85 -10.60 15.51
CA ALA A 303 -6.41 -10.43 15.36
C ALA A 303 -5.67 -10.48 16.71
N SER A 304 -4.61 -11.29 16.76
CA SER A 304 -3.67 -11.31 17.89
C SER A 304 -2.43 -10.44 17.60
N PRO A 305 -1.75 -9.92 18.62
CA PRO A 305 -0.51 -9.15 18.44
C PRO A 305 0.54 -9.93 17.64
N GLY A 306 1.19 -9.24 16.69
CA GLY A 306 2.20 -9.82 15.81
C GLY A 306 1.97 -9.48 14.34
N GLY A 307 2.90 -9.88 13.47
CA GLY A 307 2.86 -9.55 12.04
C GLY A 307 1.60 -10.07 11.33
N ARG A 308 1.16 -11.28 11.66
CA ARG A 308 -0.05 -11.89 11.07
C ARG A 308 -1.31 -11.10 11.39
N GLY A 309 -1.58 -10.81 12.66
CA GLY A 309 -2.79 -10.09 13.06
C GLY A 309 -2.83 -8.66 12.50
N ARG A 310 -1.68 -7.97 12.45
CA ARG A 310 -1.57 -6.66 11.79
C ARG A 310 -1.97 -6.74 10.31
N ARG A 311 -1.46 -7.74 9.59
CA ARG A 311 -1.77 -7.93 8.18
C ARG A 311 -3.26 -8.24 7.97
N GLU A 312 -3.83 -9.13 8.76
CA GLU A 312 -5.25 -9.49 8.64
C GLU A 312 -6.18 -8.27 8.86
N VAL A 313 -5.86 -7.39 9.82
CA VAL A 313 -6.58 -6.11 10.01
C VAL A 313 -6.42 -5.17 8.82
N LEU A 314 -5.20 -5.03 8.31
CA LEU A 314 -4.91 -4.14 7.19
C LEU A 314 -5.58 -4.59 5.90
N GLU A 315 -5.60 -5.89 5.63
CA GLU A 315 -6.31 -6.48 4.48
C GLU A 315 -7.83 -6.28 4.59
N LEU A 316 -8.41 -6.44 5.80
CA LEU A 316 -9.83 -6.14 6.02
C LEU A 316 -10.14 -4.66 5.76
N ALA A 317 -9.32 -3.75 6.29
CA ALA A 317 -9.49 -2.32 6.11
C ALA A 317 -9.31 -1.89 4.63
N ALA A 318 -8.38 -2.51 3.90
CA ALA A 318 -8.18 -2.26 2.48
C ALA A 318 -9.41 -2.62 1.63
N ARG A 319 -10.11 -3.71 1.94
CA ARG A 319 -11.30 -4.18 1.22
C ARG A 319 -12.62 -3.60 1.72
N THR A 320 -12.62 -2.87 2.82
CA THR A 320 -13.85 -2.32 3.43
C THR A 320 -14.44 -1.23 2.54
N GLY A 321 -15.69 -1.42 2.10
CA GLY A 321 -16.51 -0.43 1.40
C GLY A 321 -17.47 0.33 2.34
N PRO A 322 -18.38 1.15 1.80
CA PRO A 322 -19.43 1.79 2.59
C PRO A 322 -20.41 0.75 3.14
N GLY A 323 -21.00 1.05 4.29
CA GLY A 323 -21.99 0.22 4.94
C GLY A 323 -22.04 0.44 6.45
N GLU A 324 -23.02 -0.20 7.07
CA GLU A 324 -23.26 -0.14 8.50
C GLU A 324 -23.08 -1.52 9.12
N VAL A 325 -22.41 -1.59 10.27
CA VAL A 325 -22.32 -2.79 11.08
C VAL A 325 -22.73 -2.43 12.49
N THR A 326 -23.94 -2.88 12.87
CA THR A 326 -24.45 -2.72 14.21
C THR A 326 -23.87 -3.79 15.13
N ASP A 327 -23.35 -3.34 16.26
CA ASP A 327 -22.80 -4.20 17.32
C ASP A 327 -22.87 -3.44 18.63
N ASP A 328 -23.95 -3.68 19.38
CA ASP A 328 -24.24 -3.00 20.64
C ASP A 328 -23.22 -3.37 21.74
N ASP A 329 -22.50 -4.49 21.56
CA ASP A 329 -21.50 -5.01 22.49
C ASP A 329 -20.07 -4.54 22.12
N ALA A 330 -19.91 -3.70 21.08
CA ALA A 330 -18.59 -3.21 20.71
C ALA A 330 -18.06 -2.17 21.70
N ASP A 331 -16.83 -2.38 22.19
CA ASP A 331 -16.13 -1.41 23.05
C ASP A 331 -15.97 -0.06 22.34
N VAL A 332 -15.75 -0.09 21.03
CA VAL A 332 -15.62 1.10 20.18
C VAL A 332 -16.42 0.96 18.89
N THR A 333 -17.30 1.92 18.63
CA THR A 333 -17.91 2.10 17.30
C THR A 333 -17.19 3.21 16.55
N VAL A 334 -16.75 2.95 15.33
CA VAL A 334 -16.15 3.94 14.42
C VAL A 334 -17.22 4.39 13.45
N VAL A 335 -17.55 5.68 13.46
CA VAL A 335 -18.47 6.29 12.49
C VAL A 335 -17.71 7.21 11.58
N ALA A 336 -17.80 6.97 10.28
CA ALA A 336 -17.13 7.80 9.28
C ALA A 336 -18.11 8.43 8.30
N ASP A 337 -17.86 9.68 7.98
CA ASP A 337 -18.59 10.46 6.98
C ASP A 337 -17.57 11.18 6.07
N THR A 338 -18.03 12.05 5.18
CA THR A 338 -17.13 12.79 4.27
C THR A 338 -16.21 13.80 4.97
N SER A 339 -16.51 14.18 6.22
CA SER A 339 -15.70 15.11 7.02
C SER A 339 -14.62 14.43 7.84
N GLY A 340 -14.71 13.10 8.02
CA GLY A 340 -13.74 12.31 8.76
C GLY A 340 -14.41 11.20 9.57
N ALA A 341 -13.63 10.63 10.50
CA ALA A 341 -14.09 9.57 11.39
C ALA A 341 -14.11 9.97 12.86
N ARG A 342 -15.06 9.42 13.60
CA ARG A 342 -15.25 9.60 15.04
C ARG A 342 -15.32 8.23 15.72
N PHE A 343 -14.63 8.10 16.86
CA PHE A 343 -14.70 6.94 17.73
C PHE A 343 -15.74 7.19 18.82
N ARG A 344 -16.72 6.32 18.95
CA ARG A 344 -17.76 6.32 19.98
C ARG A 344 -17.42 5.24 21.01
N THR A 345 -17.43 5.61 22.30
CA THR A 345 -17.14 4.72 23.43
C THR A 345 -18.14 5.07 24.53
N GLY A 346 -19.20 4.27 24.68
CA GLY A 346 -20.37 4.66 25.48
C GLY A 346 -20.92 6.03 25.06
N ASP A 347 -21.08 6.95 26.00
CA ASP A 347 -21.59 8.32 25.75
C ASP A 347 -20.55 9.30 25.16
N ARG A 348 -19.30 8.86 24.97
CA ARG A 348 -18.22 9.74 24.50
C ARG A 348 -17.96 9.53 23.02
N ALA A 349 -17.76 10.64 22.30
CA ALA A 349 -17.30 10.62 20.91
C ALA A 349 -16.04 11.49 20.77
N VAL A 350 -15.01 10.96 20.10
CA VAL A 350 -13.74 11.67 19.84
C VAL A 350 -13.38 11.55 18.36
N SER A 351 -13.04 12.65 17.71
CA SER A 351 -12.65 12.64 16.29
C SER A 351 -11.23 12.09 16.10
N LEU A 352 -10.98 11.40 14.98
CA LEU A 352 -9.63 10.97 14.61
C LEU A 352 -8.68 12.17 14.44
N ALA A 353 -9.20 13.30 13.93
CA ALA A 353 -8.43 14.53 13.75
C ALA A 353 -7.92 15.08 15.10
N ASP A 354 -8.75 15.07 16.14
CA ASP A 354 -8.35 15.50 17.48
C ASP A 354 -7.31 14.56 18.08
N LEU A 355 -7.50 13.25 17.95
CA LEU A 355 -6.52 12.25 18.41
C LEU A 355 -5.17 12.42 17.70
N ARG A 356 -5.17 12.68 16.39
CA ARG A 356 -3.94 12.93 15.63
C ARG A 356 -3.22 14.18 16.12
N ARG A 357 -3.96 15.27 16.34
CA ARG A 357 -3.42 16.54 16.86
C ARG A 357 -2.79 16.33 18.22
N GLU A 358 -3.51 15.69 19.12
CA GLU A 358 -3.02 15.36 20.46
C GLU A 358 -1.77 14.47 20.44
N ALA A 359 -1.74 13.42 19.62
CA ALA A 359 -0.58 12.55 19.52
C ALA A 359 0.66 13.28 18.97
N SER A 360 0.46 14.33 18.17
CA SER A 360 1.55 15.20 17.72
C SER A 360 2.08 16.08 18.85
N GLU A 361 1.22 16.52 19.77
CA GLU A 361 1.61 17.27 20.97
C GLU A 361 2.38 16.38 21.97
N GLU A 362 1.97 15.11 22.15
CA GLU A 362 2.72 14.14 22.98
C GLU A 362 4.15 13.89 22.48
N ARG A 363 4.38 14.00 21.16
CA ARG A 363 5.69 13.79 20.53
C ARG A 363 6.57 15.04 20.50
N ALA A 364 6.01 16.22 20.75
CA ALA A 364 6.81 17.44 20.81
C ALA A 364 7.72 17.36 22.05
N PRO A 365 9.05 17.48 21.90
CA PRO A 365 9.93 17.52 23.06
C PRO A 365 9.50 18.70 23.92
N SER A 366 9.25 18.45 25.21
CA SER A 366 8.91 19.47 26.19
C SER A 366 9.95 20.59 26.13
N GLY A 367 9.60 21.70 25.47
CA GLY A 367 10.43 22.88 25.38
C GLY A 367 10.59 23.42 26.79
N GLY A 368 11.72 23.11 27.42
CA GLY A 368 12.10 23.65 28.70
C GLY A 368 12.14 25.16 28.60
N SER A 369 11.15 25.83 29.18
CA SER A 369 11.21 27.25 29.49
C SER A 369 12.26 27.46 30.57
N GLY A 370 13.54 27.38 30.20
CA GLY A 370 14.65 27.88 30.98
C GLY A 370 14.56 29.39 31.01
N ARG A 371 13.80 29.94 31.97
CA ARG A 371 13.86 31.34 32.33
C ARG A 371 15.32 31.69 32.60
N SER A 372 15.91 32.49 31.72
CA SER A 372 17.19 33.14 31.95
C SER A 372 17.04 34.04 33.19
N ARG A 373 17.45 33.53 34.35
CA ARG A 373 17.83 34.37 35.49
C ARG A 373 19.21 34.93 35.19
N ALA A 374 19.26 35.95 34.35
CA ALA A 374 20.33 36.93 34.42
C ALA A 374 20.00 37.83 35.61
N GLY A 375 20.71 37.64 36.72
CA GLY A 375 20.47 38.41 37.93
C GLY A 375 21.27 37.88 39.12
N GLU A 376 22.45 38.48 39.28
CA GLU A 376 23.07 38.82 40.57
C GLU A 376 23.93 37.77 41.31
N ALA A 377 25.03 38.29 41.87
CA ALA A 377 26.02 37.70 42.77
C ALA A 377 27.10 36.83 42.11
N ALA A 378 28.41 37.05 42.30
CA ALA A 378 29.12 38.02 43.11
C ALA A 378 30.58 38.14 42.64
N ASP A 379 31.05 39.38 42.64
CA ASP A 379 32.43 39.80 42.75
C ASP A 379 33.15 39.06 43.89
N ARG A 380 34.20 38.30 43.55
CA ARG A 380 35.29 37.96 44.48
C ARG A 380 36.62 38.04 43.76
N ARG A 381 37.29 39.15 44.05
CA ARG A 381 38.72 39.41 43.82
C ARG A 381 39.63 38.40 44.51
N GLU A 382 40.75 38.16 43.80
CA GLU A 382 42.14 38.00 44.26
C GLU A 382 42.49 36.89 45.27
N VAL A 383 43.53 36.12 44.95
CA VAL A 383 44.90 36.23 45.53
C VAL A 383 45.69 34.95 45.16
N THR A 384 46.70 35.09 44.30
CA THR A 384 47.95 34.27 44.28
C THR A 384 48.89 34.84 45.37
N PRO A 385 50.01 34.22 45.85
CA PRO A 385 50.70 32.95 45.55
C PRO A 385 51.19 32.28 46.89
N PRO A 386 52.39 31.65 47.10
CA PRO A 386 53.67 31.62 46.36
C PRO A 386 53.82 30.48 45.32
#